data_AF-A0A1L3GGT4-F1
#
_entry.id   AF-A0A1L3GGT4-F1
#
_cell.length_a   1.000
_cell.length_b   1.000
_cell.length_c   1.000
_cell.angle_alpha   90.00
_cell.angle_beta   90.00
_cell.angle_gamma   90.00
#
_symmetry.space_group_name_H-M   'P 1'
#
loop_
_entity.id
_entity.type
_entity.pdbx_description
1 polymer ?
#
loop_
_entity_poly.entity_id
_entity_poly.type
_entity_poly.pdbx_seq_one_letter_code
_entity_poly.pdbx_strand_id
1 'polypeptide(L)'
;MSSAEPTYLLIVQSIAADNASLARLRPLLAREYGLDAYILRQRLIGRGPNLIAEGPRQRLGLIAARLAETGIHCRVIEVRPPRFVPLRLRALRIQDSEMALLTDERSVALGPNHRVLAVLADISGQAAARNLKFLMAQRVYNGRREILPLDDEEFTRAILQGSPILDLYRFGGQGRIDAGVRIFPGRFDPGGLGEQASLSAVGNLKTVLEKIREQVADCRLVLDFGLANLPGCRLKTPEDGLHWERDNLAALTCFGWLMADFETAPAPGGITASAAAPLPETMPQELPEGNAGRLELQPAGDSLPPPPMRNVSNGKNLRLPIGMATAAGFGLLTVIENDLATTCLDWAMRTAVLPAMVTGLCLWGGFHFLRLKRQIENTPTSKTRSLSMGLVELQGRAIRKYALVSPLSQTSCVYYRLRKYRRDSKNNWRLASTSDSGHVPFYLEDDTGRVTIDPRGATVSAGNRQESRGAAAASLFGAFVGSDQEKWVEETVAEGASLFVLGQARENRTPVKPLRERIAMALRELKRDPQALQRYDTNGDGRLSEREWEQARAGIERQVLEQSLSSAPERPAPGDRAVVGRPRKRGIPFVITETTSEKHLLRNYALLTMPLFAGALAGLIWTGLILRNFMQP
;
A
#
# COMPACT_ATOMS: atom_id res chain seq x y z
N MET A 1 -29.92 -20.19 31.22
CA MET A 1 -28.91 -20.51 30.19
C MET A 1 -29.39 -19.87 28.90
N SER A 2 -28.83 -18.71 28.53
CA SER A 2 -29.26 -17.96 27.34
C SER A 2 -28.89 -18.76 26.09
N SER A 3 -29.89 -19.22 25.34
CA SER A 3 -29.69 -19.79 24.01
C SER A 3 -29.15 -18.69 23.09
N ALA A 4 -27.84 -18.64 22.90
CA ALA A 4 -27.23 -17.75 21.92
C ALA A 4 -27.81 -18.08 20.54
N GLU A 5 -28.40 -17.10 19.86
CA GLU A 5 -28.89 -17.28 18.50
C GLU A 5 -27.74 -17.77 17.59
N PRO A 6 -28.02 -18.69 16.64
CA PRO A 6 -27.00 -19.19 15.73
C PRO A 6 -26.46 -18.04 14.87
N THR A 7 -25.14 -17.86 14.90
CA THR A 7 -24.45 -16.86 14.09
C THR A 7 -24.24 -17.38 12.66
N TYR A 8 -24.57 -16.56 11.66
CA TYR A 8 -24.36 -16.88 10.25
C TYR A 8 -23.25 -16.03 9.64
N LEU A 9 -22.58 -16.57 8.62
CA LEU A 9 -21.53 -15.94 7.82
C LEU A 9 -21.99 -15.81 6.37
N LEU A 10 -21.79 -14.63 5.79
CA LEU A 10 -21.92 -14.43 4.35
C LEU A 10 -20.55 -14.57 3.70
N ILE A 11 -20.32 -15.68 3.02
CA ILE A 11 -19.06 -15.97 2.33
C ILE A 11 -19.27 -15.78 0.83
N VAL A 12 -18.28 -15.17 0.19
CA VAL A 12 -18.27 -14.84 -1.23
C VAL A 12 -16.99 -15.35 -1.87
N GLN A 13 -17.10 -15.94 -3.06
CA GLN A 13 -15.93 -16.21 -3.90
C GLN A 13 -15.50 -14.92 -4.59
N SER A 14 -14.25 -14.50 -4.40
CA SER A 14 -13.72 -13.31 -5.08
C SER A 14 -13.71 -13.48 -6.59
N ILE A 15 -13.85 -12.36 -7.30
CA ILE A 15 -13.88 -12.30 -8.76
C ILE A 15 -12.76 -11.40 -9.29
N ALA A 16 -12.53 -11.44 -10.60
CA ALA A 16 -11.55 -10.59 -11.27
C ALA A 16 -11.91 -9.09 -11.15
N ALA A 17 -10.87 -8.25 -11.15
CA ALA A 17 -10.97 -6.82 -10.86
C ALA A 17 -11.73 -5.99 -11.92
N ASP A 18 -11.94 -6.55 -13.11
CA ASP A 18 -12.50 -5.93 -14.31
C ASP A 18 -14.02 -6.11 -14.47
N ASN A 19 -14.70 -6.71 -13.49
CA ASN A 19 -16.14 -6.90 -13.58
C ASN A 19 -16.89 -5.57 -13.44
N ALA A 20 -17.50 -5.08 -14.54
CA ALA A 20 -18.25 -3.82 -14.58
C ALA A 20 -19.41 -3.77 -13.56
N SER A 21 -19.94 -4.93 -13.17
CA SER A 21 -21.03 -5.09 -12.20
C SER A 21 -20.60 -4.68 -10.79
N LEU A 22 -19.32 -4.90 -10.43
CA LEU A 22 -18.76 -4.55 -9.11
C LEU A 22 -18.70 -3.04 -8.86
N ALA A 23 -18.47 -2.25 -9.91
CA ALA A 23 -18.37 -0.79 -9.81
C ALA A 23 -19.72 -0.15 -9.41
N ARG A 24 -20.83 -0.74 -9.87
CA ARG A 24 -22.19 -0.28 -9.57
C ARG A 24 -22.73 -0.84 -8.25
N LEU A 25 -22.33 -2.06 -7.89
CA LEU A 25 -22.86 -2.76 -6.71
C LEU A 25 -22.20 -2.33 -5.38
N ARG A 26 -20.90 -1.99 -5.38
CA ARG A 26 -20.20 -1.57 -4.16
C ARG A 26 -20.82 -0.34 -3.45
N PRO A 27 -21.19 0.75 -4.15
CA PRO A 27 -21.86 1.90 -3.53
C PRO A 27 -23.25 1.55 -2.98
N LEU A 28 -23.98 0.65 -3.66
CA LEU A 28 -25.31 0.21 -3.24
C LEU A 28 -25.24 -0.63 -1.96
N LEU A 29 -24.36 -1.63 -1.92
CA LEU A 29 -24.15 -2.44 -0.72
C LEU A 29 -23.69 -1.61 0.48
N ALA A 30 -22.86 -0.60 0.25
CA ALA A 30 -22.41 0.29 1.31
C ALA A 30 -23.52 1.17 1.87
N ARG A 31 -24.38 1.73 0.99
CA ARG A 31 -25.51 2.59 1.38
C ARG A 31 -26.66 1.82 2.02
N GLU A 32 -27.04 0.69 1.45
CA GLU A 32 -28.25 -0.05 1.83
C GLU A 32 -28.03 -0.94 3.06
N TYR A 33 -26.84 -1.51 3.24
CA TYR A 33 -26.55 -2.48 4.30
C TYR A 33 -25.48 -2.01 5.31
N GLY A 34 -24.95 -0.78 5.14
CA GLY A 34 -23.94 -0.20 6.02
C GLY A 34 -22.57 -0.89 5.93
N LEU A 35 -22.26 -1.52 4.79
CA LEU A 35 -21.00 -2.24 4.58
C LEU A 35 -19.88 -1.28 4.14
N ASP A 36 -18.68 -1.46 4.66
CA ASP A 36 -17.54 -0.61 4.29
C ASP A 36 -17.14 -0.82 2.81
N ALA A 37 -17.21 0.26 2.01
CA ALA A 37 -16.95 0.23 0.57
C ALA A 37 -15.50 -0.12 0.19
N TYR A 38 -14.55 0.08 1.12
CA TYR A 38 -13.15 -0.32 0.99
C TYR A 38 -12.97 -1.80 1.32
N ILE A 39 -13.56 -2.29 2.41
CA ILE A 39 -13.56 -3.73 2.75
C ILE A 39 -14.21 -4.55 1.63
N LEU A 40 -15.35 -4.10 1.09
CA LEU A 40 -15.98 -4.73 -0.06
C LEU A 40 -15.06 -4.77 -1.28
N ARG A 41 -14.26 -3.72 -1.51
CA ARG A 41 -13.27 -3.69 -2.60
C ARG A 41 -12.18 -4.74 -2.41
N GLN A 42 -11.67 -4.86 -1.19
CA GLN A 42 -10.59 -5.81 -0.88
C GLN A 42 -11.06 -7.26 -0.91
N ARG A 43 -12.30 -7.53 -0.47
CA ARG A 43 -12.81 -8.89 -0.28
C ARG A 43 -13.50 -9.46 -1.52
N LEU A 44 -14.06 -8.61 -2.39
CA LEU A 44 -14.70 -9.06 -3.63
C LEU A 44 -13.73 -9.22 -4.81
N ILE A 45 -12.55 -8.60 -4.75
CA ILE A 45 -11.56 -8.63 -5.85
C ILE A 45 -10.37 -9.51 -5.47
N GLY A 46 -10.06 -10.50 -6.29
CA GLY A 46 -8.88 -11.36 -6.10
C GLY A 46 -9.21 -12.83 -6.24
N ARG A 47 -8.50 -13.66 -5.47
CA ARG A 47 -8.64 -15.11 -5.46
C ARG A 47 -9.03 -15.59 -4.06
N GLY A 48 -9.94 -16.55 -4.00
CA GLY A 48 -10.33 -17.25 -2.78
C GLY A 48 -11.62 -16.77 -2.13
N PRO A 49 -12.11 -17.52 -1.14
CA PRO A 49 -13.32 -17.20 -0.40
C PRO A 49 -13.07 -16.13 0.66
N ASN A 50 -13.99 -15.17 0.77
CA ASN A 50 -13.90 -14.06 1.70
C ASN A 50 -15.20 -13.89 2.49
N LEU A 51 -15.08 -13.66 3.79
CA LEU A 51 -16.20 -13.26 4.65
C LEU A 51 -16.59 -11.81 4.35
N ILE A 52 -17.85 -11.53 4.03
CA ILE A 52 -18.33 -10.14 3.84
C ILE A 52 -18.97 -9.59 5.11
N ALA A 53 -19.84 -10.36 5.74
CA ALA A 53 -20.59 -9.95 6.91
C ALA A 53 -20.95 -11.16 7.78
N GLU A 54 -21.17 -10.90 9.07
CA GLU A 54 -21.58 -11.85 10.08
C GLU A 54 -22.84 -11.31 10.78
N GLY A 55 -23.78 -12.19 11.12
CA GLY A 55 -25.02 -11.78 11.80
C GLY A 55 -26.21 -12.69 11.53
N PRO A 56 -27.45 -12.20 11.72
CA PRO A 56 -28.67 -13.00 11.58
C PRO A 56 -28.95 -13.36 10.12
N ARG A 57 -29.44 -14.59 9.89
CA ARG A 57 -29.68 -15.17 8.56
C ARG A 57 -30.52 -14.29 7.65
N GLN A 58 -31.54 -13.61 8.20
CA GLN A 58 -32.45 -12.77 7.43
C GLN A 58 -31.72 -11.58 6.78
N ARG A 59 -30.91 -10.84 7.56
CA ARG A 59 -30.11 -9.71 7.05
C ARG A 59 -29.09 -10.19 6.01
N LEU A 60 -28.40 -11.29 6.29
CA LEU A 60 -27.40 -11.82 5.37
C LEU A 60 -28.02 -12.35 4.07
N GLY A 61 -29.23 -12.92 4.14
CA GLY A 61 -29.98 -13.37 2.98
C GLY A 61 -30.29 -12.24 1.99
N LEU A 62 -30.68 -11.06 2.49
CA LEU A 62 -30.91 -9.87 1.65
C LEU A 62 -29.64 -9.45 0.90
N ILE A 63 -28.52 -9.37 1.62
CA ILE A 63 -27.21 -9.01 1.03
C ILE A 63 -26.79 -10.08 0.01
N ALA A 64 -26.97 -11.36 0.32
CA ALA A 64 -26.63 -12.46 -0.57
C ALA A 64 -27.46 -12.48 -1.84
N ALA A 65 -28.77 -12.18 -1.76
CA ALA A 65 -29.63 -12.06 -2.93
C ALA A 65 -29.13 -10.96 -3.89
N ARG A 66 -28.78 -9.78 -3.35
CA ARG A 66 -28.21 -8.68 -4.14
C ARG A 66 -26.86 -9.01 -4.78
N LEU A 67 -26.00 -9.73 -4.06
CA LEU A 67 -24.74 -10.21 -4.63
C LEU A 67 -24.99 -11.21 -5.77
N ALA A 68 -25.92 -12.14 -5.57
CA ALA A 68 -26.26 -13.16 -6.56
C ALA A 68 -26.87 -12.60 -7.85
N GLU A 69 -27.66 -11.52 -7.78
CA GLU A 69 -28.21 -10.80 -8.95
C GLU A 69 -27.11 -10.34 -9.92
N THR A 70 -25.89 -10.13 -9.42
CA THR A 70 -24.73 -9.70 -10.23
C THR A 70 -23.80 -10.83 -10.66
N GLY A 71 -24.22 -12.08 -10.47
CA GLY A 71 -23.44 -13.26 -10.83
C GLY A 71 -22.29 -13.59 -9.87
N ILE A 72 -22.26 -12.96 -8.68
CA ILE A 72 -21.24 -13.24 -7.67
C ILE A 72 -21.64 -14.48 -6.87
N HIS A 73 -20.76 -15.50 -6.88
CA HIS A 73 -21.01 -16.74 -6.13
C HIS A 73 -20.89 -16.49 -4.62
N CYS A 74 -22.02 -16.56 -3.93
CA CYS A 74 -22.10 -16.32 -2.49
C CYS A 74 -23.06 -17.31 -1.79
N ARG A 75 -22.79 -17.55 -0.50
CA ARG A 75 -23.57 -18.45 0.36
C ARG A 75 -23.64 -17.91 1.78
N VAL A 76 -24.78 -18.16 2.44
CA VAL A 76 -24.96 -17.90 3.87
C VAL A 76 -24.79 -19.21 4.62
N ILE A 77 -23.77 -19.28 5.46
CA ILE A 77 -23.36 -20.49 6.19
C ILE A 77 -23.60 -20.26 7.68
N GLU A 78 -24.05 -21.30 8.37
CA GLU A 78 -24.15 -21.30 9.84
C GLU A 78 -22.78 -21.63 10.45
N VAL A 79 -22.32 -20.84 11.43
CA VAL A 79 -21.05 -21.13 12.11
C VAL A 79 -21.20 -22.38 12.96
N ARG A 80 -20.48 -23.45 12.61
CA ARG A 80 -20.45 -24.69 13.38
C ARG A 80 -19.01 -25.14 13.60
N PRO A 81 -18.65 -25.61 14.80
CA PRO A 81 -17.33 -26.15 15.04
C PRO A 81 -17.11 -27.44 14.21
N PRO A 82 -15.87 -27.71 13.77
CA PRO A 82 -15.51 -28.97 13.12
C PRO A 82 -15.93 -30.17 13.99
N ARG A 83 -16.63 -31.14 13.41
CA ARG A 83 -17.06 -32.34 14.16
C ARG A 83 -15.91 -33.30 14.45
N PHE A 84 -14.96 -33.37 13.52
CA PHE A 84 -13.78 -34.19 13.64
C PHE A 84 -12.63 -33.60 12.82
N VAL A 85 -11.40 -33.99 13.18
CA VAL A 85 -10.19 -33.69 12.43
C VAL A 85 -9.93 -34.83 11.44
N PRO A 86 -9.53 -34.55 10.18
CA PRO A 86 -9.22 -35.59 9.21
C PRO A 86 -8.15 -36.56 9.73
N LEU A 87 -8.40 -37.86 9.52
CA LEU A 87 -7.53 -38.94 9.99
C LEU A 87 -6.29 -39.03 9.11
N ARG A 88 -5.12 -39.29 9.70
CA ARG A 88 -3.87 -39.41 8.95
C ARG A 88 -3.87 -40.66 8.06
N LEU A 89 -3.51 -40.49 6.80
CA LEU A 89 -3.28 -41.62 5.89
C LEU A 89 -2.01 -42.40 6.28
N ARG A 90 -2.11 -43.73 6.30
CA ARG A 90 -0.98 -44.65 6.52
C ARG A 90 -0.60 -45.42 5.26
N ALA A 91 -1.59 -45.90 4.53
CA ALA A 91 -1.40 -46.60 3.27
C ALA A 91 -2.63 -46.39 2.39
N LEU A 92 -2.50 -46.66 1.09
CA LEU A 92 -3.64 -46.74 0.20
C LEU A 92 -3.65 -48.09 -0.52
N ARG A 93 -4.82 -48.51 -0.98
CA ARG A 93 -4.99 -49.64 -1.90
C ARG A 93 -5.91 -49.20 -3.02
N ILE A 94 -5.47 -49.42 -4.26
CA ILE A 94 -6.23 -49.10 -5.46
C ILE A 94 -6.69 -50.44 -6.05
N GLN A 95 -8.00 -50.63 -6.20
CA GLN A 95 -8.60 -51.83 -6.79
C GLN A 95 -9.62 -51.37 -7.84
N ASP A 96 -9.39 -51.68 -9.12
CA ASP A 96 -10.23 -51.37 -10.28
C ASP A 96 -10.99 -50.01 -10.21
N SER A 97 -12.16 -49.98 -9.57
CA SER A 97 -13.07 -48.82 -9.47
C SER A 97 -13.14 -48.16 -8.08
N GLU A 98 -12.43 -48.67 -7.07
CA GLU A 98 -12.42 -48.11 -5.72
C GLU A 98 -10.99 -47.94 -5.16
N MET A 99 -10.80 -46.89 -4.35
CA MET A 99 -9.59 -46.66 -3.57
C MET A 99 -9.91 -46.71 -2.09
N ALA A 100 -9.23 -47.60 -1.38
CA ALA A 100 -9.28 -47.69 0.07
C ALA A 100 -8.12 -46.89 0.69
N LEU A 101 -8.46 -45.84 1.41
CA LEU A 101 -7.53 -45.04 2.21
C LEU A 101 -7.46 -45.63 3.62
N LEU A 102 -6.33 -46.24 3.96
CA LEU A 102 -6.12 -46.90 5.26
C LEU A 102 -5.58 -45.87 6.27
N THR A 103 -6.32 -45.65 7.34
CA THR A 103 -5.95 -44.76 8.45
C THR A 103 -5.76 -45.55 9.75
N ASP A 104 -5.32 -44.89 10.81
CA ASP A 104 -5.06 -45.54 12.12
C ASP A 104 -6.33 -46.17 12.74
N GLU A 105 -7.51 -45.63 12.44
CA GLU A 105 -8.78 -46.04 13.08
C GLU A 105 -9.72 -46.80 12.14
N ARG A 106 -9.72 -46.46 10.85
CA ARG A 106 -10.68 -47.01 9.86
C ARG A 106 -10.16 -46.95 8.44
N SER A 107 -10.78 -47.75 7.57
CA SER A 107 -10.61 -47.64 6.11
C SER A 107 -11.67 -46.71 5.54
N VAL A 108 -11.27 -45.75 4.70
CA VAL A 108 -12.18 -44.85 3.98
C VAL A 108 -12.17 -45.23 2.50
N ALA A 109 -13.28 -45.77 2.01
CA ALA A 109 -13.44 -46.12 0.59
C ALA A 109 -13.84 -44.88 -0.23
N LEU A 110 -13.18 -44.69 -1.38
CA LEU A 110 -13.51 -43.73 -2.40
C LEU A 110 -13.85 -44.49 -3.69
N GLY A 111 -14.91 -44.08 -4.36
CA GLY A 111 -15.41 -44.72 -5.57
C GLY A 111 -16.27 -43.75 -6.37
N PRO A 112 -16.78 -44.15 -7.53
CA PRO A 112 -17.40 -43.25 -8.50
C PRO A 112 -18.66 -42.55 -7.99
N ASN A 113 -19.41 -43.19 -7.08
CA ASN A 113 -20.64 -42.64 -6.50
C ASN A 113 -20.40 -41.65 -5.35
N HIS A 114 -19.15 -41.51 -4.90
CA HIS A 114 -18.81 -40.60 -3.82
C HIS A 114 -18.59 -39.20 -4.36
N ARG A 115 -18.90 -38.20 -3.54
CA ARG A 115 -18.52 -36.81 -3.76
C ARG A 115 -17.43 -36.44 -2.76
N VAL A 116 -16.39 -35.78 -3.23
CA VAL A 116 -15.20 -35.46 -2.41
C VAL A 116 -14.80 -34.00 -2.58
N LEU A 117 -14.53 -33.34 -1.45
CA LEU A 117 -13.84 -32.07 -1.39
C LEU A 117 -12.36 -32.33 -1.06
N ALA A 118 -11.49 -32.00 -2.02
CA ALA A 118 -10.04 -32.06 -1.86
C ALA A 118 -9.50 -30.65 -1.59
N VAL A 119 -8.85 -30.45 -0.44
CA VAL A 119 -8.17 -29.20 -0.09
C VAL A 119 -6.67 -29.44 -0.15
N LEU A 120 -6.03 -28.94 -1.21
CA LEU A 120 -4.58 -28.95 -1.33
C LEU A 120 -4.05 -27.61 -0.80
N ALA A 121 -3.29 -27.67 0.29
CA ALA A 121 -2.90 -26.51 1.07
C ALA A 121 -1.39 -26.47 1.30
N ASP A 122 -0.80 -25.28 1.26
CA ASP A 122 0.56 -25.04 1.74
C ASP A 122 0.49 -24.45 3.15
N ILE A 123 0.81 -25.28 4.17
CA ILE A 123 0.78 -24.82 5.57
C ILE A 123 1.90 -23.85 5.92
N SER A 124 2.91 -23.69 5.06
CA SER A 124 3.98 -22.71 5.26
C SER A 124 3.62 -21.31 4.76
N GLY A 125 2.59 -21.19 3.91
CA GLY A 125 2.15 -19.93 3.30
C GLY A 125 3.02 -19.39 2.15
N GLN A 126 4.00 -20.17 1.67
CA GLN A 126 4.88 -19.79 0.56
C GLN A 126 4.14 -19.68 -0.79
N ALA A 127 3.14 -20.51 -1.03
CA ALA A 127 2.33 -20.43 -2.25
C ALA A 127 1.52 -19.14 -2.30
N ALA A 128 0.81 -18.80 -1.21
CA ALA A 128 0.06 -17.56 -1.07
C ALA A 128 0.97 -16.33 -1.24
N ALA A 129 2.16 -16.38 -0.64
CA ALA A 129 3.21 -15.38 -0.80
C ALA A 129 3.62 -15.14 -2.26
N ARG A 130 3.80 -16.22 -3.03
CA ARG A 130 4.20 -16.17 -4.44
C ARG A 130 3.11 -15.56 -5.31
N ASN A 131 1.85 -15.93 -5.08
CA ASN A 131 0.71 -15.31 -5.77
C ASN A 131 0.65 -13.80 -5.52
N LEU A 132 0.87 -13.36 -4.28
CA LEU A 132 0.89 -11.92 -3.98
C LEU A 132 2.05 -11.19 -4.68
N LYS A 133 3.26 -11.77 -4.70
CA LYS A 133 4.40 -11.20 -5.43
C LYS A 133 4.13 -11.09 -6.93
N PHE A 134 3.49 -12.10 -7.51
CA PHE A 134 3.11 -12.10 -8.92
C PHE A 134 2.11 -10.98 -9.23
N LEU A 135 1.05 -10.83 -8.41
CA LEU A 135 0.08 -9.74 -8.52
C LEU A 135 0.73 -8.34 -8.38
N MET A 136 1.71 -8.21 -7.49
CA MET A 136 2.45 -6.95 -7.30
C MET A 136 3.36 -6.64 -8.50
N ALA A 137 4.05 -7.64 -9.05
CA ALA A 137 4.88 -7.46 -10.23
C ALA A 137 4.05 -7.01 -11.45
N GLN A 138 2.90 -7.66 -11.70
CA GLN A 138 2.00 -7.26 -12.78
C GLN A 138 1.53 -5.80 -12.65
N ARG A 139 1.24 -5.33 -11.42
CA ARG A 139 0.89 -3.91 -11.18
C ARG A 139 2.00 -2.92 -11.54
N VAL A 140 3.26 -3.33 -11.40
CA VAL A 140 4.43 -2.49 -11.68
C VAL A 140 4.74 -2.46 -13.18
N TYR A 141 4.55 -3.57 -13.90
CA TYR A 141 4.90 -3.70 -15.31
C TYR A 141 3.75 -3.39 -16.28
N ASN A 142 2.50 -3.78 -15.98
CA ASN A 142 1.37 -3.69 -16.92
C ASN A 142 0.45 -2.48 -16.66
N GLY A 143 0.68 -1.74 -15.57
CA GLY A 143 -0.25 -0.71 -15.13
C GLY A 143 -1.59 -1.30 -14.67
N ARG A 144 -2.65 -0.48 -14.61
CA ARG A 144 -3.96 -0.84 -14.03
C ARG A 144 -4.82 -1.81 -14.85
N ARG A 145 -4.41 -2.17 -16.06
CA ARG A 145 -5.24 -2.97 -16.96
C ARG A 145 -4.66 -4.39 -16.99
N GLU A 146 -5.50 -5.35 -16.58
CA GLU A 146 -5.26 -6.79 -16.52
C GLU A 146 -4.29 -7.25 -15.41
N ILE A 147 -4.86 -7.43 -14.21
CA ILE A 147 -4.23 -8.19 -13.14
C ILE A 147 -4.98 -9.52 -13.07
N LEU A 148 -4.36 -10.59 -13.55
CA LEU A 148 -4.91 -11.94 -13.39
C LEU A 148 -4.16 -12.66 -12.26
N PRO A 149 -4.87 -13.27 -11.29
CA PRO A 149 -4.23 -14.16 -10.32
C PRO A 149 -3.53 -15.33 -11.02
N LEU A 150 -2.60 -15.99 -10.32
CA LEU A 150 -2.02 -17.24 -10.83
C LEU A 150 -3.14 -18.21 -11.16
N ASP A 151 -3.01 -18.86 -12.32
CA ASP A 151 -3.90 -19.94 -12.71
C ASP A 151 -3.79 -21.13 -11.74
N ASP A 152 -4.82 -21.97 -11.68
CA ASP A 152 -4.91 -23.10 -10.76
C ASP A 152 -3.74 -24.08 -10.91
N GLU A 153 -3.24 -24.28 -12.14
CA GLU A 153 -2.08 -25.15 -12.38
C GLU A 153 -0.77 -24.56 -11.84
N GLU A 154 -0.57 -23.25 -12.03
CA GLU A 154 0.61 -22.54 -11.52
C GLU A 154 0.58 -22.47 -9.99
N PHE A 155 -0.61 -22.24 -9.43
CA PHE A 155 -0.81 -22.18 -7.99
C PHE A 155 -0.66 -23.56 -7.33
N THR A 156 -1.15 -24.62 -7.98
CA THR A 156 -0.90 -26.02 -7.57
C THR A 156 0.59 -26.31 -7.52
N ARG A 157 1.35 -25.92 -8.56
CA ARG A 157 2.82 -26.06 -8.58
C ARG A 157 3.47 -25.29 -7.43
N ALA A 158 2.98 -24.08 -7.12
CA ALA A 158 3.49 -23.29 -6.01
C ALA A 158 3.22 -23.97 -4.64
N ILE A 159 2.02 -24.55 -4.44
CA ILE A 159 1.67 -25.29 -3.22
C ILE A 159 2.55 -26.52 -3.04
N LEU A 160 2.74 -27.30 -4.10
CA LEU A 160 3.58 -28.50 -4.08
C LEU A 160 5.06 -28.19 -3.76
N GLN A 161 5.54 -26.99 -4.08
CA GLN A 161 6.91 -26.54 -3.76
C GLN A 161 7.10 -26.08 -2.31
N GLY A 162 6.02 -25.78 -1.60
CA GLY A 162 6.05 -25.34 -0.20
C GLY A 162 6.02 -26.50 0.79
N SER A 163 5.10 -26.45 1.75
CA SER A 163 4.79 -27.55 2.67
C SER A 163 3.39 -28.09 2.37
N PRO A 164 3.23 -28.89 1.30
CA PRO A 164 1.92 -29.31 0.83
C PRO A 164 1.29 -30.34 1.77
N ILE A 165 0.00 -30.17 2.02
CA ILE A 165 -0.89 -31.10 2.71
C ILE A 165 -2.15 -31.23 1.89
N LEU A 166 -2.65 -32.46 1.77
CA LEU A 166 -3.92 -32.73 1.11
C LEU A 166 -4.92 -33.23 2.15
N ASP A 167 -5.97 -32.45 2.38
CA ASP A 167 -7.14 -32.89 3.14
C ASP A 167 -8.24 -33.33 2.18
N LEU A 168 -8.85 -34.48 2.46
CA LEU A 168 -9.96 -35.03 1.73
C LEU A 168 -11.16 -35.09 2.66
N TYR A 169 -12.32 -34.63 2.19
CA TYR A 169 -13.59 -34.72 2.90
C TYR A 169 -14.60 -35.41 1.98
N ARG A 170 -15.10 -36.57 2.41
CA ARG A 170 -16.10 -37.34 1.67
C ARG A 170 -17.49 -36.93 2.14
N PHE A 171 -18.40 -36.69 1.19
CA PHE A 171 -19.80 -36.42 1.49
C PHE A 171 -20.60 -37.72 1.50
N GLY A 172 -21.41 -37.91 2.54
CA GLY A 172 -22.42 -38.96 2.61
C GLY A 172 -23.77 -38.53 2.00
N GLY A 173 -24.77 -39.42 2.06
CA GLY A 173 -26.06 -39.26 1.36
C GLY A 173 -26.92 -38.03 1.72
N GLN A 174 -26.63 -37.31 2.80
CA GLN A 174 -27.31 -36.06 3.17
C GLN A 174 -26.53 -34.78 2.82
N GLY A 175 -25.47 -34.89 1.99
CA GLY A 175 -24.58 -33.76 1.71
C GLY A 175 -23.76 -33.32 2.93
N ARG A 176 -23.63 -34.17 3.95
CA ARG A 176 -22.77 -33.94 5.12
C ARG A 176 -21.49 -34.74 4.99
N ILE A 177 -20.41 -34.21 5.55
CA ILE A 177 -19.14 -34.93 5.61
C ILE A 177 -19.28 -36.14 6.55
N ASP A 178 -18.95 -37.34 6.07
CA ASP A 178 -18.99 -38.59 6.84
C ASP A 178 -17.58 -39.12 7.20
N ALA A 179 -16.60 -38.81 6.35
CA ALA A 179 -15.20 -39.19 6.54
C ALA A 179 -14.27 -38.07 6.05
N GLY A 180 -13.10 -37.98 6.69
CA GLY A 180 -12.05 -37.09 6.24
C GLY A 180 -10.67 -37.69 6.48
N VAL A 181 -9.77 -37.49 5.53
CA VAL A 181 -8.42 -38.06 5.52
C VAL A 181 -7.41 -36.94 5.22
N ARG A 182 -6.33 -36.86 6.01
CA ARG A 182 -5.21 -35.94 5.80
C ARG A 182 -3.99 -36.71 5.34
N ILE A 183 -3.42 -36.26 4.23
CA ILE A 183 -2.27 -36.88 3.59
C ILE A 183 -1.07 -35.94 3.73
N PHE A 184 -0.03 -36.46 4.39
CA PHE A 184 1.25 -35.79 4.53
C PHE A 184 2.25 -36.43 3.56
N PRO A 185 2.97 -35.64 2.74
CA PRO A 185 4.06 -36.14 1.92
C PRO A 185 5.06 -36.95 2.75
N GLY A 186 5.42 -38.15 2.27
CA GLY A 186 6.45 -38.99 2.90
C GLY A 186 6.05 -39.63 4.23
N ARG A 187 4.77 -39.53 4.62
CA ARG A 187 4.24 -40.00 5.90
C ARG A 187 3.16 -41.07 5.76
N PHE A 188 3.03 -41.64 4.56
CA PHE A 188 2.22 -42.81 4.19
C PHE A 188 3.05 -43.74 3.29
N ASP A 189 2.67 -45.02 3.22
CA ASP A 189 3.27 -46.02 2.36
C ASP A 189 2.80 -45.83 0.90
N PRO A 190 3.69 -45.47 -0.04
CA PRO A 190 3.34 -45.27 -1.44
C PRO A 190 3.17 -46.58 -2.22
N GLY A 191 3.46 -47.76 -1.64
CA GLY A 191 3.38 -49.05 -2.33
C GLY A 191 2.02 -49.33 -2.99
N GLY A 192 0.94 -48.76 -2.45
CA GLY A 192 -0.40 -48.82 -3.03
C GLY A 192 -0.58 -48.11 -4.38
N LEU A 193 0.39 -47.29 -4.81
CA LEU A 193 0.42 -46.66 -6.13
C LEU A 193 1.02 -47.56 -7.23
N GLY A 194 1.60 -48.70 -6.85
CA GLY A 194 2.24 -49.63 -7.80
C GLY A 194 3.37 -48.97 -8.58
N GLU A 195 3.39 -49.16 -9.90
CA GLU A 195 4.43 -48.63 -10.80
C GLU A 195 4.47 -47.10 -10.89
N GLN A 196 3.41 -46.42 -10.45
CA GLN A 196 3.35 -44.95 -10.44
C GLN A 196 3.98 -44.32 -9.19
N ALA A 197 4.41 -45.15 -8.22
CA ALA A 197 5.15 -44.69 -7.06
C ALA A 197 6.51 -44.10 -7.50
N SER A 198 6.81 -42.90 -7.04
CA SER A 198 8.09 -42.22 -7.27
C SER A 198 8.92 -42.16 -5.98
N LEU A 199 10.22 -41.84 -6.11
CA LEU A 199 11.08 -41.54 -4.97
C LEU A 199 10.75 -40.20 -4.29
N SER A 200 9.96 -39.34 -4.95
CA SER A 200 9.59 -38.03 -4.43
C SER A 200 8.33 -38.12 -3.58
N ALA A 201 8.44 -37.76 -2.30
CA ALA A 201 7.29 -37.67 -1.38
C ALA A 201 6.19 -36.74 -1.90
N VAL A 202 6.56 -35.61 -2.50
CA VAL A 202 5.64 -34.64 -3.11
C VAL A 202 5.09 -35.16 -4.44
N GLY A 203 5.93 -35.84 -5.23
CA GLY A 203 5.50 -36.52 -6.46
C GLY A 203 4.40 -37.53 -6.17
N ASN A 204 4.58 -38.35 -5.14
CA ASN A 204 3.60 -39.36 -4.71
C ASN A 204 2.29 -38.71 -4.24
N LEU A 205 2.36 -37.57 -3.53
CA LEU A 205 1.15 -36.82 -3.15
C LEU A 205 0.38 -36.34 -4.39
N LYS A 206 1.09 -35.84 -5.40
CA LYS A 206 0.49 -35.40 -6.67
C LYS A 206 -0.19 -36.58 -7.39
N THR A 207 0.48 -37.72 -7.50
CA THR A 207 -0.09 -38.93 -8.09
C THR A 207 -1.34 -39.41 -7.33
N VAL A 208 -1.34 -39.36 -6.00
CA VAL A 208 -2.53 -39.67 -5.18
C VAL A 208 -3.69 -38.73 -5.52
N LEU A 209 -3.44 -37.43 -5.61
CA LEU A 209 -4.47 -36.45 -5.98
C LEU A 209 -5.04 -36.71 -7.40
N GLU A 210 -4.18 -37.03 -8.36
CA GLU A 210 -4.59 -37.39 -9.73
C GLU A 210 -5.46 -38.64 -9.73
N LYS A 211 -5.06 -39.71 -9.03
CA LYS A 211 -5.85 -40.95 -8.92
C LYS A 211 -7.20 -40.76 -8.25
N ILE A 212 -7.30 -39.93 -7.21
CA ILE A 212 -8.58 -39.61 -6.58
C ILE A 212 -9.50 -38.90 -7.57
N ARG A 213 -8.97 -37.96 -8.37
CA ARG A 213 -9.75 -37.24 -9.40
C ARG A 213 -10.17 -38.13 -10.56
N GLU A 214 -9.43 -39.19 -10.86
CA GLU A 214 -9.80 -40.19 -11.87
C GLU A 214 -10.91 -41.13 -11.38
N GLN A 215 -10.90 -41.51 -10.11
CA GLN A 215 -11.83 -42.51 -9.57
C GLN A 215 -13.15 -41.94 -9.05
N VAL A 216 -13.15 -40.68 -8.61
CA VAL A 216 -14.33 -40.02 -8.03
C VAL A 216 -14.95 -39.12 -9.09
N ALA A 217 -16.23 -39.33 -9.42
CA ALA A 217 -16.90 -38.57 -10.46
C ALA A 217 -17.06 -37.08 -10.11
N ASP A 218 -17.27 -36.76 -8.83
CA ASP A 218 -17.38 -35.38 -8.33
C ASP A 218 -16.29 -35.09 -7.28
N CYS A 219 -15.14 -34.62 -7.76
CA CYS A 219 -14.01 -34.21 -6.94
C CYS A 219 -13.74 -32.70 -7.09
N ARG A 220 -14.12 -31.92 -6.07
CA ARG A 220 -13.87 -30.47 -6.03
C ARG A 220 -12.51 -30.20 -5.40
N LEU A 221 -11.58 -29.64 -6.18
CA LEU A 221 -10.28 -29.19 -5.68
C LEU A 221 -10.32 -27.73 -5.23
N VAL A 222 -9.92 -27.47 -3.98
CA VAL A 222 -9.77 -26.14 -3.41
C VAL A 222 -8.31 -25.90 -3.06
N LEU A 223 -7.78 -24.77 -3.53
CA LEU A 223 -6.38 -24.37 -3.36
C LEU A 223 -6.21 -23.15 -2.46
N ASP A 224 -7.32 -22.45 -2.14
CA ASP A 224 -7.28 -21.08 -1.64
C ASP A 224 -6.95 -20.93 -0.14
N PHE A 225 -6.48 -22.00 0.50
CA PHE A 225 -6.00 -21.94 1.88
C PHE A 225 -4.80 -20.98 1.99
N GLY A 226 -4.87 -20.04 2.93
CA GLY A 226 -3.88 -18.97 3.07
C GLY A 226 -4.14 -17.72 2.20
N LEU A 227 -5.06 -17.79 1.24
CA LEU A 227 -5.63 -16.63 0.54
C LEU A 227 -6.98 -16.22 1.12
N ALA A 228 -7.69 -17.17 1.74
CA ALA A 228 -9.01 -16.97 2.30
C ALA A 228 -9.02 -16.03 3.52
N ASN A 229 -9.98 -15.11 3.57
CA ASN A 229 -10.25 -14.27 4.74
C ASN A 229 -11.49 -14.80 5.47
N LEU A 230 -11.31 -15.91 6.16
CA LEU A 230 -12.35 -16.64 6.89
C LEU A 230 -12.00 -16.75 8.38
N PRO A 231 -13.01 -16.78 9.27
CA PRO A 231 -12.78 -16.85 10.70
C PRO A 231 -12.08 -18.15 11.07
N GLY A 232 -11.01 -18.07 11.87
CA GLY A 232 -10.23 -19.23 12.29
C GLY A 232 -9.34 -19.87 11.22
N CYS A 233 -9.28 -19.31 10.00
CA CYS A 233 -8.48 -19.85 8.88
C CYS A 233 -7.19 -19.08 8.60
N ARG A 234 -6.76 -18.21 9.52
CA ARG A 234 -5.55 -17.41 9.35
C ARG A 234 -4.29 -18.28 9.47
N LEU A 235 -3.43 -18.21 8.46
CA LEU A 235 -2.08 -18.79 8.53
C LEU A 235 -1.24 -18.08 9.59
N LYS A 236 -0.64 -18.89 10.45
CA LYS A 236 0.41 -18.52 11.38
C LYS A 236 1.78 -18.87 10.80
N THR A 237 2.79 -18.21 11.31
CA THR A 237 4.20 -18.39 10.95
C THR A 237 4.98 -18.86 12.18
N PRO A 238 6.24 -19.34 12.01
CA PRO A 238 7.10 -19.71 13.15
C PRO A 238 7.24 -18.65 14.25
N GLU A 239 6.96 -17.39 13.92
CA GLU A 239 7.04 -16.26 14.85
C GLU A 239 5.78 -16.07 15.71
N ASP A 240 4.63 -16.62 15.29
CA ASP A 240 3.37 -16.51 16.02
C ASP A 240 3.28 -17.48 17.21
N GLY A 241 4.23 -18.42 17.32
CA GLY A 241 4.37 -19.32 18.46
C GLY A 241 5.09 -20.62 18.15
N LEU A 242 5.50 -21.33 19.20
CA LEU A 242 6.22 -22.60 19.12
C LEU A 242 5.45 -23.71 18.38
N HIS A 243 4.11 -23.61 18.35
CA HIS A 243 3.21 -24.63 17.77
C HIS A 243 2.46 -24.15 16.53
N TRP A 244 3.03 -23.20 15.78
CA TRP A 244 2.42 -22.62 14.57
C TRP A 244 1.97 -23.67 13.54
N GLU A 245 2.72 -24.76 13.34
CA GLU A 245 2.34 -25.84 12.42
C GLU A 245 1.04 -26.52 12.87
N ARG A 246 0.91 -26.80 14.17
CA ARG A 246 -0.29 -27.42 14.75
C ARG A 246 -1.49 -26.49 14.61
N ASP A 247 -1.27 -25.19 14.84
CA ASP A 247 -2.31 -24.18 14.69
C ASP A 247 -2.75 -24.03 13.23
N ASN A 248 -1.82 -24.09 12.27
CA ASN A 248 -2.12 -24.08 10.85
C ASN A 248 -2.87 -25.34 10.41
N LEU A 249 -2.55 -26.50 10.97
CA LEU A 249 -3.30 -27.73 10.75
C LEU A 249 -4.73 -27.65 11.28
N ALA A 250 -4.96 -26.97 12.41
CA ALA A 250 -6.28 -26.70 12.94
C ALA A 250 -7.04 -25.68 12.08
N ALA A 251 -6.37 -24.63 11.63
CA ALA A 251 -6.91 -23.64 10.70
C ALA A 251 -7.29 -24.27 9.35
N LEU A 252 -6.48 -25.21 8.85
CA LEU A 252 -6.77 -25.99 7.64
C LEU A 252 -8.01 -26.88 7.82
N THR A 253 -8.18 -27.49 8.99
CA THR A 253 -9.40 -28.23 9.31
C THR A 253 -10.61 -27.31 9.35
N CYS A 254 -10.51 -26.15 10.01
CA CYS A 254 -11.59 -25.15 10.02
C CYS A 254 -11.95 -24.71 8.59
N PHE A 255 -10.94 -24.45 7.77
CA PHE A 255 -11.11 -24.09 6.37
C PHE A 255 -11.83 -25.17 5.56
N GLY A 256 -11.41 -26.44 5.69
CA GLY A 256 -12.05 -27.56 5.00
C GLY A 256 -13.54 -27.72 5.35
N TRP A 257 -13.89 -27.58 6.63
CA TRP A 257 -15.28 -27.61 7.08
C TRP A 257 -16.10 -26.43 6.55
N LEU A 258 -15.56 -25.21 6.59
CA LEU A 258 -16.24 -24.03 6.01
C LEU A 258 -16.46 -24.18 4.51
N MET A 259 -15.48 -24.74 3.79
CA MET A 259 -15.62 -24.99 2.35
C MET A 259 -16.64 -26.09 2.04
N ALA A 260 -16.70 -27.14 2.84
CA ALA A 260 -17.74 -28.16 2.69
C ALA A 260 -19.14 -27.61 2.95
N ASP A 261 -19.29 -26.76 3.97
CA ASP A 261 -20.54 -26.06 4.25
C ASP A 261 -20.88 -25.05 3.12
N PHE A 262 -19.89 -24.40 2.52
CA PHE A 262 -20.07 -23.53 1.36
C PHE A 262 -20.61 -24.28 0.14
N GLU A 263 -20.08 -25.46 -0.14
CA GLU A 263 -20.47 -26.31 -1.28
C GLU A 263 -21.83 -27.00 -1.10
N THR A 264 -22.38 -27.02 0.12
CA THR A 264 -23.64 -27.69 0.47
C THR A 264 -24.74 -26.69 0.83
N ALA A 265 -24.39 -25.46 1.21
CA ALA A 265 -25.34 -24.42 1.51
C ALA A 265 -26.23 -24.10 0.29
N PRO A 266 -27.54 -23.85 0.50
CA PRO A 266 -28.46 -23.51 -0.58
C PRO A 266 -28.08 -22.16 -1.20
N ALA A 267 -28.37 -22.02 -2.50
CA ALA A 267 -28.17 -20.75 -3.18
C ALA A 267 -29.10 -19.67 -2.60
N PRO A 268 -28.64 -18.41 -2.52
CA PRO A 268 -29.36 -17.32 -1.88
C PRO A 268 -30.71 -16.93 -2.55
N GLY A 269 -31.09 -17.56 -3.67
CA GLY A 269 -32.40 -17.40 -4.33
C GLY A 269 -33.44 -18.47 -4.03
N GLY A 270 -33.15 -19.45 -3.17
CA GLY A 270 -34.04 -20.58 -2.86
C GLY A 270 -35.12 -20.31 -1.81
N ILE A 271 -35.49 -19.05 -1.54
CA ILE A 271 -36.67 -18.74 -0.72
C ILE A 271 -37.86 -18.67 -1.68
N THR A 272 -38.34 -19.81 -2.14
CA THR A 272 -39.74 -19.91 -2.54
C THR A 272 -40.57 -19.66 -1.29
N ALA A 273 -41.44 -18.67 -1.39
CA ALA A 273 -42.45 -18.37 -0.41
C ALA A 273 -43.17 -19.65 0.05
N SER A 274 -42.93 -20.07 1.28
CA SER A 274 -43.81 -20.97 1.99
C SER A 274 -43.75 -20.58 3.47
N ALA A 275 -44.95 -20.46 4.07
CA ALA A 275 -45.27 -19.85 5.34
C ALA A 275 -45.30 -18.31 5.35
N ALA A 276 -46.26 -17.76 4.59
CA ALA A 276 -46.90 -16.49 4.95
C ALA A 276 -47.63 -16.68 6.30
N ALA A 277 -47.09 -16.05 7.35
CA ALA A 277 -47.87 -15.66 8.52
C ALA A 277 -47.89 -14.12 8.55
N PRO A 278 -49.06 -13.47 8.62
CA PRO A 278 -49.14 -12.02 8.59
C PRO A 278 -48.59 -11.44 9.90
N LEU A 279 -47.69 -10.46 9.77
CA LEU A 279 -47.24 -9.63 10.89
C LEU A 279 -48.43 -8.82 11.42
N PRO A 280 -48.68 -8.77 12.74
CA PRO A 280 -49.59 -7.80 13.32
C PRO A 280 -48.96 -6.41 13.26
N GLU A 281 -49.68 -5.46 12.68
CA GLU A 281 -49.44 -4.03 12.84
C GLU A 281 -49.62 -3.66 14.32
N THR A 282 -48.54 -3.33 15.02
CA THR A 282 -48.50 -2.32 16.09
C THR A 282 -47.08 -2.24 16.64
N MET A 283 -46.35 -1.17 16.27
CA MET A 283 -45.25 -0.66 17.09
C MET A 283 -45.80 0.44 18.00
N PRO A 284 -45.54 0.43 19.31
CA PRO A 284 -45.77 1.59 20.15
C PRO A 284 -44.70 2.65 19.85
N GLN A 285 -45.17 3.86 19.52
CA GLN A 285 -44.40 5.09 19.67
C GLN A 285 -44.12 5.30 21.17
N GLU A 286 -42.85 5.46 21.53
CA GLU A 286 -42.35 6.49 22.46
C GLU A 286 -40.87 6.20 22.80
N LEU A 287 -39.97 7.03 22.28
CA LEU A 287 -38.61 7.21 22.79
C LEU A 287 -38.51 8.67 23.27
N PRO A 288 -37.90 8.94 24.45
CA PRO A 288 -37.94 10.25 25.07
C PRO A 288 -37.11 11.27 24.31
N GLU A 289 -37.67 12.46 24.12
CA GLU A 289 -37.01 13.64 23.57
C GLU A 289 -35.89 14.12 24.52
N GLY A 290 -34.65 14.06 24.05
CA GLY A 290 -33.48 14.55 24.75
C GLY A 290 -32.47 15.14 23.77
N ASN A 291 -32.58 16.45 23.56
CA ASN A 291 -31.63 17.39 22.93
C ASN A 291 -30.37 16.78 22.29
N ALA A 292 -30.49 16.34 21.03
CA ALA A 292 -29.35 16.23 20.12
C ALA A 292 -29.36 17.45 19.19
N GLY A 293 -28.39 18.33 19.40
CA GLY A 293 -28.13 19.48 18.54
C GLY A 293 -28.09 19.06 17.08
N ARG A 294 -28.76 19.86 16.25
CA ARG A 294 -28.84 19.79 14.79
C ARG A 294 -27.44 19.64 14.17
N LEU A 295 -26.96 18.41 14.02
CA LEU A 295 -25.84 18.07 13.14
C LEU A 295 -26.39 18.06 11.72
N GLU A 296 -26.17 19.17 11.01
CA GLU A 296 -26.33 19.20 9.55
C GLU A 296 -25.49 18.06 8.95
N LEU A 297 -26.19 17.06 8.41
CA LEU A 297 -25.62 16.00 7.59
C LEU A 297 -24.97 16.65 6.36
N GLN A 298 -23.63 16.76 6.36
CA GLN A 298 -22.87 17.06 5.16
C GLN A 298 -23.05 15.91 4.15
N PRO A 299 -23.31 16.19 2.87
CA PRO A 299 -23.47 15.16 1.85
C PRO A 299 -22.18 14.36 1.69
N ALA A 300 -22.33 13.04 1.54
CA ALA A 300 -21.26 12.08 1.36
C ALA A 300 -20.28 12.52 0.25
N GLY A 301 -19.05 12.86 0.64
CA GLY A 301 -18.01 13.36 -0.25
C GLY A 301 -17.56 12.32 -1.29
N ASP A 302 -17.32 12.80 -2.50
CA ASP A 302 -16.73 12.08 -3.62
C ASP A 302 -15.51 11.24 -3.21
N SER A 303 -15.43 10.00 -3.71
CA SER A 303 -14.27 9.15 -3.48
C SER A 303 -12.99 9.83 -3.97
N LEU A 304 -12.03 10.07 -3.06
CA LEU A 304 -10.79 10.76 -3.38
C LEU A 304 -10.03 10.08 -4.53
N PRO A 305 -9.44 10.85 -5.47
CA PRO A 305 -8.69 10.29 -6.58
C PRO A 305 -7.44 9.54 -6.09
N PRO A 306 -6.95 8.57 -6.86
CA PRO A 306 -5.69 7.91 -6.54
C PRO A 306 -4.50 8.87 -6.65
N PRO A 307 -3.41 8.66 -5.88
CA PRO A 307 -2.26 9.54 -5.90
C PRO A 307 -1.62 9.63 -7.30
N PRO A 308 -1.06 10.81 -7.67
CA PRO A 308 -0.42 11.00 -8.97
C PRO A 308 0.81 10.09 -9.12
N MET A 309 1.09 9.67 -10.36
CA MET A 309 2.23 8.80 -10.66
C MET A 309 3.57 9.47 -10.29
N ARG A 310 4.46 8.69 -9.68
CA ARG A 310 5.78 9.13 -9.28
C ARG A 310 6.66 9.32 -10.53
N ASN A 311 6.90 10.57 -10.92
CA ASN A 311 7.98 10.89 -11.85
C ASN A 311 9.31 10.71 -11.12
N VAL A 312 9.93 9.53 -11.23
CA VAL A 312 11.29 9.27 -10.74
C VAL A 312 12.27 10.01 -11.63
N SER A 313 12.42 11.31 -11.42
CA SER A 313 13.59 12.01 -11.97
C SER A 313 14.81 11.51 -11.19
N ASN A 314 15.69 10.75 -11.87
CA ASN A 314 17.03 10.39 -11.39
C ASN A 314 17.92 11.65 -11.29
N GLY A 315 17.51 12.60 -10.44
CA GLY A 315 18.39 13.67 -9.99
C GLY A 315 19.33 13.08 -8.96
N LYS A 316 20.57 12.80 -9.36
CA LYS A 316 21.68 12.51 -8.45
C LYS A 316 21.92 13.75 -7.57
N ASN A 317 21.07 13.96 -6.57
CA ASN A 317 21.31 14.97 -5.55
C ASN A 317 22.30 14.37 -4.56
N LEU A 318 23.58 14.42 -4.94
CA LEU A 318 24.71 14.13 -4.06
C LEU A 318 24.72 15.21 -2.97
N ARG A 319 23.95 15.00 -1.90
CA ARG A 319 24.12 15.74 -0.65
C ARG A 319 25.39 15.21 -0.01
N LEU A 320 26.53 15.79 -0.36
CA LEU A 320 27.75 15.58 0.41
C LEU A 320 27.48 16.05 1.85
N PRO A 321 27.67 15.19 2.86
CA PRO A 321 27.68 15.65 4.24
C PRO A 321 28.87 16.63 4.37
N ILE A 322 28.57 17.86 4.79
CA ILE A 322 29.55 18.96 4.96
C ILE A 322 30.71 18.54 5.89
N GLY A 323 30.54 17.48 6.70
CA GLY A 323 31.58 16.92 7.56
C GLY A 323 32.70 16.12 6.87
N MET A 324 32.59 15.74 5.59
CA MET A 324 33.68 15.05 4.88
C MET A 324 34.64 15.97 4.12
N ALA A 325 34.23 17.22 3.83
CA ALA A 325 35.11 18.19 3.17
C ALA A 325 36.20 18.72 4.12
N THR A 326 35.93 18.78 5.42
CA THR A 326 36.91 19.19 6.44
C THR A 326 37.96 18.11 6.71
N ALA A 327 37.57 16.82 6.70
CA ALA A 327 38.50 15.72 6.91
C ALA A 327 39.39 15.42 5.68
N ALA A 328 38.84 15.53 4.47
CA ALA A 328 39.63 15.37 3.24
C ALA A 328 40.59 16.55 3.01
N GLY A 329 40.19 17.78 3.35
CA GLY A 329 41.08 18.94 3.29
C GLY A 329 42.25 18.86 4.28
N PHE A 330 42.04 18.28 5.47
CA PHE A 330 43.10 18.08 6.46
C PHE A 330 44.01 16.89 6.10
N GLY A 331 43.41 15.78 5.63
CA GLY A 331 44.16 14.59 5.23
C GLY A 331 44.99 14.75 3.95
N LEU A 332 44.54 15.58 3.00
CA LEU A 332 45.31 15.90 1.79
C LEU A 332 46.51 16.81 2.10
N LEU A 333 46.46 17.54 3.22
CA LEU A 333 47.57 18.39 3.67
C LEU A 333 48.62 17.61 4.47
N THR A 334 48.27 16.45 5.02
CA THR A 334 49.21 15.57 5.75
C THR A 334 49.86 14.49 4.87
N VAL A 335 49.42 14.29 3.62
CA VAL A 335 49.89 13.21 2.72
C VAL A 335 50.79 13.72 1.58
N ILE A 336 50.92 15.04 1.42
CA ILE A 336 51.84 15.61 0.43
C ILE A 336 53.13 16.01 1.15
N GLU A 337 54.14 15.15 1.07
CA GLU A 337 55.55 15.51 1.32
C GLU A 337 55.96 16.57 0.28
N ASN A 338 55.64 17.84 0.53
CA ASN A 338 56.20 18.97 -0.19
C ASN A 338 56.72 19.98 0.82
N ASP A 339 58.03 20.12 0.87
CA ASP A 339 58.79 21.07 1.70
C ASP A 339 58.30 22.53 1.53
N LEU A 340 57.67 22.83 0.39
CA LEU A 340 57.05 24.13 0.07
C LEU A 340 55.70 24.35 0.77
N ALA A 341 54.91 23.30 0.99
CA ALA A 341 53.60 23.43 1.63
C ALA A 341 53.75 23.64 3.13
N THR A 342 54.68 22.94 3.78
CA THR A 342 55.02 23.09 5.20
C THR A 342 55.66 24.45 5.49
N THR A 343 56.60 24.91 4.64
CA THR A 343 57.19 26.26 4.76
C THR A 343 56.18 27.38 4.51
N CYS A 344 55.28 27.23 3.54
CA CYS A 344 54.18 28.19 3.34
C CYS A 344 53.19 28.19 4.51
N LEU A 345 52.89 27.02 5.09
CA LEU A 345 52.02 26.92 6.26
C LEU A 345 52.65 27.56 7.49
N ASP A 346 53.95 27.34 7.70
CA ASP A 346 54.72 27.96 8.79
C ASP A 346 54.82 29.47 8.62
N TRP A 347 55.03 29.96 7.40
CA TRP A 347 55.04 31.39 7.11
C TRP A 347 53.66 32.01 7.30
N ALA A 348 52.59 31.34 6.88
CA ALA A 348 51.20 31.77 7.06
C ALA A 348 50.76 31.72 8.53
N MET A 349 51.29 30.79 9.32
CA MET A 349 51.10 30.68 10.76
C MET A 349 51.86 31.78 11.51
N ARG A 350 53.09 32.13 11.09
CA ARG A 350 53.89 33.23 11.69
C ARG A 350 53.35 34.62 11.36
N THR A 351 52.79 34.81 10.17
CA THR A 351 52.22 36.11 9.71
C THR A 351 50.77 36.34 10.14
N ALA A 352 50.20 35.43 10.94
CA ALA A 352 48.81 35.47 11.42
C ALA A 352 47.72 35.45 10.32
N VAL A 353 48.08 35.26 9.05
CA VAL A 353 47.18 35.24 7.89
C VAL A 353 46.20 34.06 7.96
N LEU A 354 46.71 32.88 8.33
CA LEU A 354 45.87 31.67 8.41
C LEU A 354 44.86 31.74 9.56
N PRO A 355 45.24 32.13 10.80
CA PRO A 355 44.29 32.44 11.88
C PRO A 355 43.25 33.52 11.51
N ALA A 356 43.65 34.58 10.80
CA ALA A 356 42.73 35.62 10.33
C ALA A 356 41.72 35.09 9.31
N MET A 357 42.16 34.24 8.37
CA MET A 357 41.29 33.61 7.38
C MET A 357 40.28 32.65 8.03
N VAL A 358 40.72 31.83 8.99
CA VAL A 358 39.83 30.93 9.75
C VAL A 358 38.80 31.75 10.53
N THR A 359 39.23 32.83 11.18
CA THR A 359 38.34 33.76 11.90
C THR A 359 37.29 34.36 10.96
N GLY A 360 37.70 34.82 9.78
CA GLY A 360 36.80 35.37 8.75
C GLY A 360 35.76 34.36 8.26
N LEU A 361 36.17 33.11 8.01
CA LEU A 361 35.27 32.02 7.61
C LEU A 361 34.26 31.67 8.73
N CYS A 362 34.73 31.59 9.98
CA CYS A 362 33.88 31.33 11.14
C CYS A 362 32.85 32.46 11.36
N LEU A 363 33.25 33.73 11.26
CA LEU A 363 32.34 34.87 11.35
C LEU A 363 31.31 34.87 10.21
N TRP A 364 31.77 34.67 8.96
CA TRP A 364 30.87 34.61 7.81
C TRP A 364 29.83 33.50 7.97
N GLY A 365 30.24 32.29 8.38
CA GLY A 365 29.34 31.18 8.68
C GLY A 365 28.38 31.49 9.83
N GLY A 366 28.88 32.07 10.92
CA GLY A 366 28.08 32.47 12.08
C GLY A 366 27.00 33.48 11.71
N PHE A 367 27.36 34.55 10.99
CA PHE A 367 26.40 35.54 10.49
C PHE A 367 25.42 34.96 9.46
N HIS A 368 25.85 34.04 8.60
CA HIS A 368 24.98 33.36 7.65
C HIS A 368 23.87 32.58 8.37
N PHE A 369 24.23 31.72 9.33
CA PHE A 369 23.25 30.95 10.11
C PHE A 369 22.40 31.84 11.02
N LEU A 370 22.96 32.92 11.57
CA LEU A 370 22.18 33.89 12.35
C LEU A 370 21.14 34.62 11.50
N ARG A 371 21.50 35.04 10.29
CA ARG A 371 20.54 35.63 9.34
C ARG A 371 19.46 34.63 8.95
N LEU A 372 19.82 33.37 8.72
CA LEU A 372 18.86 32.31 8.42
C LEU A 372 17.92 32.07 9.60
N LYS A 373 18.44 31.97 10.83
CA LYS A 373 17.66 31.85 12.07
C LYS A 373 16.65 33.00 12.20
N ARG A 374 17.12 34.25 12.06
CA ARG A 374 16.25 35.44 12.12
C ARG A 374 15.19 35.47 11.02
N GLN A 375 15.49 34.98 9.82
CA GLN A 375 14.50 34.91 8.75
C GLN A 375 13.36 33.95 9.08
N ILE A 376 13.65 32.83 9.75
CA ILE A 376 12.63 31.88 10.18
C ILE A 376 11.85 32.48 11.37
N GLU A 377 12.53 32.99 12.41
CA GLU A 377 11.90 33.59 13.61
C GLU A 377 11.00 34.80 13.27
N ASN A 378 11.38 35.59 12.26
CA ASN A 378 10.60 36.76 11.84
C ASN A 378 9.49 36.42 10.84
N THR A 379 9.29 35.14 10.48
CA THR A 379 8.19 34.73 9.61
C THR A 379 6.92 34.61 10.46
N PRO A 380 5.90 35.47 10.24
CA PRO A 380 4.69 35.38 11.04
C PRO A 380 3.87 34.13 10.68
N THR A 381 3.20 33.57 11.70
CA THR A 381 2.15 32.57 11.51
C THR A 381 1.00 33.17 10.71
N SER A 382 0.80 32.67 9.50
CA SER A 382 -0.25 33.12 8.60
C SER A 382 -1.45 32.19 8.65
N LYS A 383 -2.65 32.75 8.54
CA LYS A 383 -3.90 31.99 8.35
C LYS A 383 -4.07 31.61 6.88
N THR A 384 -4.66 30.45 6.59
CA THR A 384 -4.78 29.93 5.21
C THR A 384 -5.57 30.87 4.29
N ARG A 385 -6.61 31.52 4.79
CA ARG A 385 -7.45 32.46 4.02
C ARG A 385 -6.70 33.74 3.61
N SER A 386 -5.78 34.21 4.45
CA SER A 386 -5.10 35.51 4.30
C SER A 386 -3.59 35.36 4.14
N LEU A 387 -3.12 34.19 3.69
CA LEU A 387 -1.70 33.96 3.50
C LEU A 387 -1.13 34.89 2.43
N SER A 388 0.02 35.50 2.72
CA SER A 388 0.73 36.35 1.76
C SER A 388 1.58 35.51 0.81
N MET A 389 1.67 35.91 -0.46
CA MET A 389 2.59 35.29 -1.42
C MET A 389 4.04 35.53 -0.97
N GLY A 390 4.78 34.47 -0.65
CA GLY A 390 6.08 34.62 -0.01
C GLY A 390 6.39 33.49 0.96
N LEU A 391 7.42 33.70 1.78
CA LEU A 391 7.74 32.79 2.88
C LEU A 391 6.63 32.88 3.92
N VAL A 392 6.04 31.74 4.29
CA VAL A 392 4.93 31.67 5.24
C VAL A 392 5.14 30.51 6.21
N GLU A 393 4.70 30.74 7.44
CA GLU A 393 4.51 29.71 8.45
C GLU A 393 3.03 29.43 8.59
N LEU A 394 2.62 28.17 8.44
CA LEU A 394 1.23 27.74 8.56
C LEU A 394 1.09 26.65 9.61
N GLN A 395 -0.03 26.67 10.32
CA GLN A 395 -0.41 25.65 11.28
C GLN A 395 -1.84 25.22 11.01
N GLY A 396 -2.09 23.91 10.92
CA GLY A 396 -3.41 23.38 10.60
C GLY A 396 -3.46 21.86 10.61
N ARG A 397 -4.62 21.30 10.32
CA ARG A 397 -4.86 19.86 10.21
C ARG A 397 -4.57 19.36 8.81
N ALA A 398 -3.91 18.22 8.71
CA ALA A 398 -3.64 17.55 7.44
C ALA A 398 -4.90 16.86 6.89
N ILE A 399 -5.32 17.19 5.69
CA ILE A 399 -6.48 16.56 5.02
C ILE A 399 -6.02 15.95 3.70
N ARG A 400 -6.47 14.73 3.42
CA ARG A 400 -6.06 14.02 2.21
C ARG A 400 -6.74 14.61 0.98
N LYS A 401 -5.92 14.96 -0.03
CA LYS A 401 -6.40 15.27 -1.39
C LYS A 401 -6.52 14.01 -2.27
N TYR A 402 -5.77 12.97 -1.92
CA TYR A 402 -5.72 11.69 -2.64
C TYR A 402 -5.92 10.53 -1.67
N ALA A 403 -6.45 9.41 -2.15
CA ALA A 403 -6.65 8.20 -1.36
C ALA A 403 -5.32 7.48 -1.06
N LEU A 404 -4.51 8.05 -0.17
CA LEU A 404 -3.25 7.50 0.32
C LEU A 404 -3.47 6.78 1.67
N VAL A 405 -2.87 5.60 1.79
CA VAL A 405 -2.94 4.72 2.96
C VAL A 405 -1.53 4.21 3.25
N SER A 406 -1.15 4.16 4.53
CA SER A 406 0.14 3.66 4.96
C SER A 406 0.22 2.13 4.80
N PRO A 407 1.34 1.59 4.31
CA PRO A 407 1.41 0.18 4.00
C PRO A 407 1.61 -0.74 5.22
N LEU A 408 2.26 -0.31 6.31
CA LEU A 408 2.41 -1.11 7.53
C LEU A 408 1.19 -0.94 8.46
N SER A 409 0.88 0.31 8.84
CA SER A 409 -0.21 0.60 9.79
C SER A 409 -1.61 0.56 9.19
N GLN A 410 -1.76 0.52 7.86
CA GLN A 410 -3.04 0.50 7.15
C GLN A 410 -3.96 1.68 7.54
N THR A 411 -3.37 2.83 7.88
CA THR A 411 -4.10 4.04 8.27
C THR A 411 -4.14 5.07 7.15
N SER A 412 -5.23 5.84 7.08
CA SER A 412 -5.34 6.99 6.17
C SER A 412 -4.30 8.05 6.53
N CYS A 413 -3.40 8.34 5.59
CA CYS A 413 -2.27 9.25 5.83
C CYS A 413 -2.05 10.22 4.66
N VAL A 414 -1.44 11.37 4.92
CA VAL A 414 -0.98 12.31 3.88
C VAL A 414 0.47 12.05 3.45
N TYR A 415 1.25 11.38 4.31
CA TYR A 415 2.64 11.02 4.05
C TYR A 415 3.00 9.73 4.80
N TYR A 416 3.82 8.89 4.17
CA TYR A 416 4.50 7.80 4.86
C TYR A 416 5.94 7.65 4.37
N ARG A 417 6.82 7.18 5.26
CA ARG A 417 8.18 6.75 4.97
C ARG A 417 8.44 5.42 5.62
N LEU A 418 8.96 4.49 4.84
CA LEU A 418 9.30 3.14 5.25
C LEU A 418 10.81 2.95 5.14
N ARG A 419 11.46 2.60 6.26
CA ARG A 419 12.88 2.26 6.31
C ARG A 419 13.06 0.79 6.62
N LYS A 420 13.83 0.10 5.78
CA LYS A 420 14.29 -1.25 6.01
C LYS A 420 15.69 -1.22 6.61
N TYR A 421 15.87 -1.88 7.76
CA TYR A 421 17.15 -2.10 8.39
C TYR A 421 17.51 -3.57 8.33
N ARG A 422 18.80 -3.87 8.15
CA ARG A 422 19.37 -5.22 8.20
C ARG A 422 20.52 -5.26 9.22
N ARG A 423 20.65 -6.33 10.00
CA ARG A 423 21.83 -6.56 10.86
C ARG A 423 23.04 -6.91 10.00
N ASP A 424 24.16 -6.28 10.33
CA ASP A 424 25.48 -6.66 9.84
C ASP A 424 26.05 -7.83 10.66
N SER A 425 27.16 -8.44 10.22
CA SER A 425 27.87 -9.54 10.90
C SER A 425 28.29 -9.21 12.34
N LYS A 426 28.41 -7.92 12.67
CA LYS A 426 28.71 -7.39 14.01
C LYS A 426 27.45 -7.05 14.84
N ASN A 427 26.29 -7.57 14.46
CA ASN A 427 25.00 -7.37 15.14
C ASN A 427 24.48 -5.90 15.18
N ASN A 428 25.01 -5.03 14.32
CA ASN A 428 24.60 -3.63 14.22
C ASN A 428 23.54 -3.43 13.13
N TRP A 429 22.50 -2.64 13.41
CA TRP A 429 21.47 -2.31 12.43
C TRP A 429 21.99 -1.31 11.39
N ARG A 430 21.96 -1.69 10.12
CA ARG A 430 22.29 -0.82 8.98
C ARG A 430 21.06 -0.60 8.10
N LEU A 431 20.89 0.62 7.59
CA LEU A 431 19.81 0.96 6.68
C LEU A 431 20.03 0.25 5.34
N ALA A 432 19.14 -0.67 4.98
CA ALA A 432 19.19 -1.45 3.74
C ALA A 432 18.43 -0.76 2.60
N SER A 433 17.25 -0.22 2.88
CA SER A 433 16.47 0.54 1.89
C SER A 433 15.56 1.58 2.54
N THR A 434 15.17 2.59 1.78
CA THR A 434 14.15 3.57 2.18
C THR A 434 13.17 3.74 1.04
N SER A 435 11.89 3.64 1.35
CA SER A 435 10.76 3.91 0.45
C SER A 435 9.87 4.97 1.09
N ASP A 436 9.20 5.80 0.29
CA ASP A 436 8.30 6.85 0.76
C ASP A 436 7.09 6.97 -0.17
N SER A 437 6.04 7.65 0.32
CA SER A 437 4.82 7.93 -0.45
C SER A 437 5.06 8.82 -1.68
N GLY A 438 6.26 9.39 -1.83
CA GLY A 438 6.58 10.38 -2.86
C GLY A 438 6.07 11.78 -2.50
N HIS A 439 5.90 12.63 -3.52
CA HIS A 439 5.47 14.02 -3.35
C HIS A 439 3.97 14.20 -3.63
N VAL A 440 3.14 13.51 -2.86
CA VAL A 440 1.67 13.57 -3.04
C VAL A 440 1.15 14.86 -2.41
N PRO A 441 0.51 15.77 -3.17
CA PRO A 441 -0.08 16.98 -2.60
C PRO A 441 -1.22 16.66 -1.64
N PHE A 442 -1.38 17.44 -0.58
CA PHE A 442 -2.45 17.31 0.40
C PHE A 442 -2.96 18.69 0.84
N TYR A 443 -4.10 18.75 1.52
CA TYR A 443 -4.65 19.98 2.05
C TYR A 443 -4.18 20.22 3.48
N LEU A 444 -3.89 21.46 3.82
CA LEU A 444 -3.75 21.91 5.20
C LEU A 444 -4.95 22.81 5.52
N GLU A 445 -5.75 22.42 6.51
CA GLU A 445 -6.94 23.15 6.94
C GLU A 445 -6.73 23.80 8.31
N ASP A 446 -7.01 25.09 8.39
CA ASP A 446 -7.08 25.83 9.65
C ASP A 446 -8.51 26.33 9.90
N ASP A 447 -8.69 27.11 10.95
CA ASP A 447 -9.96 27.76 11.30
C ASP A 447 -10.49 28.74 10.23
N THR A 448 -9.66 29.18 9.29
CA THR A 448 -10.03 30.18 8.29
C THR A 448 -10.32 29.60 6.91
N GLY A 449 -9.79 28.42 6.60
CA GLY A 449 -9.92 27.76 5.31
C GLY A 449 -8.91 26.64 5.09
N ARG A 450 -8.69 26.29 3.81
CA ARG A 450 -7.75 25.24 3.41
C ARG A 450 -6.79 25.72 2.33
N VAL A 451 -5.58 25.20 2.31
CA VAL A 451 -4.56 25.46 1.28
C VAL A 451 -3.89 24.17 0.82
N THR A 452 -3.47 24.09 -0.44
CA THR A 452 -2.73 22.93 -0.95
C THR A 452 -1.25 23.01 -0.59
N ILE A 453 -0.72 21.92 -0.03
CA ILE A 453 0.71 21.73 0.25
C ILE A 453 1.29 20.78 -0.80
N ASP A 454 2.34 21.23 -1.48
CA ASP A 454 3.19 20.38 -2.32
C ASP A 454 4.44 19.99 -1.50
N PRO A 455 4.55 18.74 -1.01
CA PRO A 455 5.67 18.31 -0.18
C PRO A 455 6.99 18.12 -0.94
N ARG A 456 7.06 18.49 -2.22
CA ARG A 456 8.28 18.31 -3.03
C ARG A 456 9.48 19.08 -2.47
N GLY A 457 10.50 18.34 -2.07
CA GLY A 457 11.72 18.89 -1.48
C GLY A 457 11.58 19.35 -0.04
N ALA A 458 10.46 19.00 0.64
CA ALA A 458 10.30 19.21 2.07
C ALA A 458 11.13 18.21 2.88
N THR A 459 11.62 18.66 4.02
CA THR A 459 12.04 17.76 5.09
C THR A 459 10.81 17.47 5.94
N VAL A 460 10.30 16.24 5.84
CA VAL A 460 9.11 15.79 6.58
C VAL A 460 9.53 15.06 7.87
N SER A 461 9.03 15.55 9.00
CA SER A 461 9.13 14.92 10.32
C SER A 461 7.76 14.43 10.74
N ALA A 462 7.55 13.12 10.61
CA ALA A 462 6.34 12.44 11.07
C ALA A 462 6.38 12.23 12.59
N GLY A 463 5.24 12.38 13.27
CA GLY A 463 5.09 12.13 14.70
C GLY A 463 4.79 10.66 15.01
N ASN A 464 4.04 9.99 14.14
CA ASN A 464 3.74 8.58 14.32
C ASN A 464 4.86 7.68 13.76
N ARG A 465 5.42 6.83 14.62
CA ARG A 465 6.51 5.91 14.28
C ARG A 465 6.18 4.51 14.78
N GLN A 466 5.96 3.59 13.85
CA GLN A 466 5.70 2.20 14.15
C GLN A 466 6.88 1.34 13.69
N GLU A 467 7.31 0.43 14.56
CA GLU A 467 8.33 -0.56 14.23
C GLU A 467 7.67 -1.92 14.06
N SER A 468 8.06 -2.65 13.01
CA SER A 468 7.69 -4.06 12.84
C SER A 468 8.94 -4.88 12.56
N ARG A 469 9.05 -6.03 13.20
CA ARG A 469 10.16 -7.00 13.04
C ARG A 469 9.60 -8.32 12.52
N GLY A 470 10.44 -9.10 11.83
CA GLY A 470 10.07 -10.45 11.38
C GLY A 470 8.95 -10.53 10.33
N ALA A 471 8.33 -11.70 10.25
CA ALA A 471 7.25 -12.15 9.38
C ALA A 471 6.00 -11.26 9.42
N ALA A 472 5.72 -10.56 10.51
CA ALA A 472 4.62 -9.60 10.58
C ALA A 472 4.81 -8.41 9.60
N ALA A 473 6.06 -7.94 9.43
CA ALA A 473 6.38 -6.95 8.40
C ALA A 473 6.43 -7.58 6.99
N ALA A 474 6.88 -8.83 6.89
CA ALA A 474 6.90 -9.59 5.63
C ALA A 474 5.51 -9.78 5.03
N SER A 475 4.51 -10.05 5.88
CA SER A 475 3.11 -10.27 5.49
C SER A 475 2.46 -9.01 4.92
N LEU A 476 2.81 -7.83 5.46
CA LEU A 476 2.29 -6.53 5.02
C LEU A 476 3.00 -5.98 3.77
N PHE A 477 4.25 -6.37 3.52
CA PHE A 477 5.09 -5.88 2.41
C PHE A 477 5.46 -6.93 1.35
N GLY A 478 4.87 -8.13 1.40
CA GLY A 478 5.09 -9.20 0.43
C GLY A 478 6.50 -9.82 0.44
N ALA A 479 7.28 -9.66 1.51
CA ALA A 479 8.66 -10.12 1.62
C ALA A 479 8.82 -11.29 2.60
N PHE A 480 8.40 -12.50 2.20
CA PHE A 480 8.34 -13.72 3.04
C PHE A 480 9.68 -14.34 3.52
N VAL A 481 10.76 -13.56 3.52
CA VAL A 481 11.96 -13.86 4.31
C VAL A 481 12.33 -12.58 5.04
N GLY A 482 11.56 -12.26 6.08
CA GLY A 482 12.07 -11.41 7.15
C GLY A 482 12.90 -12.31 8.05
N SER A 483 14.20 -12.39 7.82
CA SER A 483 15.06 -13.01 8.83
C SER A 483 14.99 -12.16 10.11
N ASP A 484 15.31 -12.73 11.27
CA ASP A 484 15.47 -11.98 12.54
C ASP A 484 16.54 -10.86 12.45
N GLN A 485 17.23 -10.78 11.31
CA GLN A 485 18.16 -9.72 10.95
C GLN A 485 17.49 -8.55 10.22
N GLU A 486 16.18 -8.53 9.98
CA GLU A 486 15.50 -7.44 9.28
C GLU A 486 14.46 -6.71 10.16
N LYS A 487 14.50 -5.38 10.13
CA LYS A 487 13.60 -4.50 10.89
C LYS A 487 13.01 -3.45 9.96
N TRP A 488 11.69 -3.28 10.00
CA TRP A 488 10.99 -2.23 9.28
C TRP A 488 10.53 -1.14 10.24
N VAL A 489 10.72 0.11 9.84
CA VAL A 489 10.27 1.29 10.57
C VAL A 489 9.42 2.12 9.64
N GLU A 490 8.14 2.25 9.97
CA GLU A 490 7.21 3.13 9.29
C GLU A 490 7.05 4.43 10.08
N GLU A 491 7.24 5.56 9.40
CA GLU A 491 6.99 6.91 9.87
C GLU A 491 5.78 7.46 9.09
N THR A 492 4.69 7.86 9.75
CA THR A 492 3.45 8.30 9.09
C THR A 492 2.94 9.63 9.61
N VAL A 493 2.33 10.41 8.73
CA VAL A 493 1.52 11.58 9.08
C VAL A 493 0.07 11.23 8.82
N ALA A 494 -0.68 10.99 9.90
CA ALA A 494 -2.09 10.61 9.82
C ALA A 494 -2.96 11.76 9.25
N GLU A 495 -4.08 11.40 8.65
CA GLU A 495 -5.13 12.38 8.37
C GLU A 495 -5.66 12.99 9.69
N GLY A 496 -5.91 14.30 9.68
CA GLY A 496 -6.31 15.09 10.84
C GLY A 496 -5.16 15.52 11.75
N ALA A 497 -3.94 15.02 11.53
CA ALA A 497 -2.76 15.40 12.33
C ALA A 497 -2.48 16.90 12.24
N SER A 498 -2.12 17.51 13.37
CA SER A 498 -1.74 18.92 13.44
C SER A 498 -0.33 19.09 12.87
N LEU A 499 -0.25 19.80 11.75
CA LEU A 499 0.99 20.06 11.04
C LEU A 499 1.40 21.53 11.16
N PHE A 500 2.71 21.69 11.33
CA PHE A 500 3.43 22.93 11.13
C PHE A 500 4.13 22.88 9.77
N VAL A 501 3.90 23.89 8.93
CA VAL A 501 4.49 23.98 7.59
C VAL A 501 5.18 25.32 7.43
N LEU A 502 6.50 25.28 7.22
CA LEU A 502 7.29 26.45 6.83
C LEU A 502 7.67 26.30 5.37
N GLY A 503 7.12 27.14 4.48
CA GLY A 503 7.35 27.02 3.04
C GLY A 503 7.09 28.33 2.30
N GLN A 504 7.11 28.28 0.97
CA GLN A 504 6.79 29.44 0.15
C GLN A 504 5.41 29.27 -0.50
N ALA A 505 4.49 30.17 -0.16
CA ALA A 505 3.20 30.29 -0.80
C ALA A 505 3.35 30.93 -2.19
N ARG A 506 2.64 30.36 -3.16
CA ARG A 506 2.55 30.83 -4.54
C ARG A 506 1.14 30.64 -5.05
N GLU A 507 0.78 31.43 -6.05
CA GLU A 507 -0.45 31.21 -6.79
C GLU A 507 -0.38 29.86 -7.53
N ASN A 508 -1.41 29.05 -7.38
CA ASN A 508 -1.55 27.78 -8.06
C ASN A 508 -2.00 28.03 -9.50
N ARG A 509 -1.08 28.50 -10.33
CA ARG A 509 -1.32 28.63 -11.76
C ARG A 509 -1.13 27.26 -12.39
N THR A 510 -2.22 26.66 -12.86
CA THR A 510 -2.11 25.55 -13.81
C THR A 510 -1.31 26.07 -15.02
N PRO A 511 -0.14 25.49 -15.35
CA PRO A 511 0.66 25.97 -16.46
C PRO A 511 -0.11 25.75 -17.76
N VAL A 512 -0.74 26.80 -18.27
CA VAL A 512 -1.36 26.78 -19.59
C VAL A 512 -0.25 26.73 -20.63
N LYS A 513 -0.24 25.67 -21.46
CA LYS A 513 0.71 25.56 -22.56
C LYS A 513 0.56 26.77 -23.50
N PRO A 514 1.67 27.33 -24.01
CA PRO A 514 1.60 28.46 -24.94
C PRO A 514 0.77 28.07 -26.18
N LEU A 515 0.04 29.04 -26.74
CA LEU A 515 -0.90 28.82 -27.85
C LEU A 515 -0.28 28.02 -29.00
N ARG A 516 0.97 28.36 -29.38
CA ARG A 516 1.72 27.67 -30.43
C ARG A 516 1.90 26.17 -30.18
N GLU A 517 2.16 25.77 -28.95
CA GLU A 517 2.32 24.35 -28.60
C GLU A 517 0.98 23.61 -28.66
N ARG A 518 -0.11 24.27 -28.25
CA ARG A 518 -1.47 23.71 -28.35
C ARG A 518 -1.91 23.50 -29.79
N ILE A 519 -1.63 24.47 -30.66
CA ILE A 519 -1.86 24.35 -32.12
C ILE A 519 -1.07 23.16 -32.67
N ALA A 520 0.22 23.04 -32.32
CA ALA A 520 1.06 21.93 -32.79
C ALA A 520 0.53 20.56 -32.31
N MET A 521 0.01 20.46 -31.08
CA MET A 521 -0.62 19.24 -30.57
C MET A 521 -1.91 18.90 -31.32
N ALA A 522 -2.80 19.88 -31.51
CA ALA A 522 -4.06 19.69 -32.24
C ALA A 522 -3.82 19.26 -33.69
N LEU A 523 -2.80 19.82 -34.35
CA LEU A 523 -2.39 19.38 -35.70
C LEU A 523 -1.84 17.94 -35.72
N ARG A 524 -1.12 17.50 -34.68
CA ARG A 524 -0.65 16.11 -34.59
C ARG A 524 -1.80 15.14 -34.37
N GLU A 525 -2.80 15.54 -33.59
CA GLU A 525 -3.99 14.74 -33.33
C GLU A 525 -4.86 14.64 -34.59
N LEU A 526 -5.03 15.75 -35.32
CA LEU A 526 -5.67 15.75 -36.64
C LEU A 526 -4.97 14.78 -37.61
N LYS A 527 -3.63 14.77 -37.64
CA LYS A 527 -2.87 13.83 -38.48
C LYS A 527 -3.03 12.35 -38.09
N ARG A 528 -3.44 12.05 -36.86
CA ARG A 528 -3.64 10.68 -36.37
C ARG A 528 -5.03 10.14 -36.67
N ASP A 529 -5.99 11.00 -36.99
CA ASP A 529 -7.38 10.63 -37.27
C ASP A 529 -7.66 10.73 -38.78
N PRO A 530 -7.68 9.59 -39.51
CA PRO A 530 -7.95 9.57 -40.94
C PRO A 530 -9.33 10.12 -41.31
N GLN A 531 -10.33 9.95 -40.45
CA GLN A 531 -11.69 10.44 -40.70
C GLN A 531 -11.78 11.96 -40.54
N ALA A 532 -11.02 12.52 -39.60
CA ALA A 532 -10.94 13.97 -39.45
C ALA A 532 -10.15 14.63 -40.59
N LEU A 533 -9.14 13.95 -41.15
CA LEU A 533 -8.42 14.38 -42.34
C LEU A 533 -9.31 14.42 -43.59
N GLN A 534 -10.19 13.43 -43.77
CA GLN A 534 -11.14 13.36 -44.88
C GLN A 534 -12.10 14.57 -44.94
N ARG A 535 -12.36 15.26 -43.82
CA ARG A 535 -13.20 16.47 -43.81
C ARG A 535 -12.59 17.65 -44.57
N TYR A 536 -11.28 17.61 -44.78
CA TYR A 536 -10.53 18.64 -45.48
C TYR A 536 -10.11 18.19 -46.89
N ASP A 537 -10.39 16.94 -47.26
CA ASP A 537 -10.22 16.39 -48.61
C ASP A 537 -11.44 16.78 -49.45
N THR A 538 -11.30 17.86 -50.22
CA THR A 538 -12.41 18.49 -50.95
C THR A 538 -12.57 17.89 -52.35
N ASN A 539 -11.48 17.38 -52.92
CA ASN A 539 -11.46 16.78 -54.25
C ASN A 539 -11.67 15.25 -54.22
N GLY A 540 -11.66 14.62 -53.04
CA GLY A 540 -11.97 13.21 -52.84
C GLY A 540 -10.92 12.25 -53.40
N ASP A 541 -9.68 12.72 -53.58
CA ASP A 541 -8.60 11.93 -54.17
C ASP A 541 -7.83 11.09 -53.14
N GLY A 542 -8.19 11.21 -51.85
CA GLY A 542 -7.58 10.49 -50.74
C GLY A 542 -6.20 11.01 -50.33
N ARG A 543 -5.74 12.16 -50.86
CA ARG A 543 -4.45 12.79 -50.57
C ARG A 543 -4.63 14.30 -50.35
N LEU A 544 -4.38 14.78 -49.13
CA LEU A 544 -4.44 16.23 -48.87
C LEU A 544 -3.39 17.00 -49.66
N SER A 545 -3.86 17.88 -50.54
CA SER A 545 -3.05 18.87 -51.23
C SER A 545 -2.52 19.94 -50.26
N GLU A 546 -1.52 20.71 -50.70
CA GLU A 546 -0.94 21.80 -49.90
C GLU A 546 -1.99 22.84 -49.48
N ARG A 547 -2.95 23.15 -50.37
CA ARG A 547 -4.03 24.11 -50.11
C ARG A 547 -5.05 23.59 -49.10
N GLU A 548 -5.43 22.32 -49.20
CA GLU A 548 -6.34 21.68 -48.24
C GLU A 548 -5.68 21.55 -46.86
N TRP A 549 -4.37 21.31 -46.83
CA TRP A 549 -3.59 21.29 -45.60
C TRP A 549 -3.49 22.68 -44.93
N GLU A 550 -3.33 23.75 -45.71
CA GLU A 550 -3.38 25.12 -45.20
C GLU A 550 -4.76 25.47 -44.62
N GLN A 551 -5.84 25.06 -45.29
CA GLN A 551 -7.20 25.23 -44.79
C GLN A 551 -7.43 24.49 -43.47
N ALA A 552 -6.96 23.23 -43.38
CA ALA A 552 -7.00 22.44 -42.15
C ALA A 552 -6.23 23.12 -41.01
N ARG A 553 -5.05 23.67 -41.30
CA ARG A 553 -4.25 24.40 -40.32
C ARG A 553 -4.93 25.66 -39.82
N ALA A 554 -5.49 26.47 -40.72
CA ALA A 554 -6.21 27.69 -40.38
C ALA A 554 -7.48 27.40 -39.55
N GLY A 555 -8.20 26.32 -39.87
CA GLY A 555 -9.36 25.85 -39.11
C GLY A 555 -9.01 25.46 -37.68
N ILE A 556 -7.96 24.65 -37.50
CA ILE A 556 -7.47 24.25 -36.17
C ILE A 556 -6.95 25.44 -35.37
N GLU A 557 -6.25 26.39 -36.00
CA GLU A 557 -5.79 27.60 -35.32
C GLU A 557 -6.95 28.45 -34.79
N ARG A 558 -7.99 28.67 -35.61
CA ARG A 558 -9.23 29.33 -35.16
C ARG A 558 -9.89 28.57 -34.02
N GLN A 559 -10.05 27.26 -34.14
CA GLN A 559 -10.69 26.43 -33.13
C GLN A 559 -9.93 26.49 -31.80
N VAL A 560 -8.60 26.37 -31.81
CA VAL A 560 -7.78 26.43 -30.59
C VAL A 560 -7.80 27.84 -29.99
N LEU A 561 -7.86 28.89 -30.81
CA LEU A 561 -7.97 30.28 -30.37
C LEU A 561 -9.35 30.55 -29.72
N GLU A 562 -10.44 30.15 -30.37
CA GLU A 562 -11.80 30.25 -29.83
C GLU A 562 -11.96 29.45 -28.53
N GLN A 563 -11.41 28.24 -28.47
CA GLN A 563 -11.33 27.48 -27.22
C GLN A 563 -10.53 28.22 -26.15
N SER A 564 -9.46 28.93 -26.51
CA SER A 564 -8.67 29.72 -25.55
C SER A 564 -9.41 30.94 -25.02
N LEU A 565 -10.24 31.56 -25.85
CA LEU A 565 -11.05 32.74 -25.50
C LEU A 565 -12.31 32.35 -24.69
N SER A 566 -12.93 31.22 -25.03
CA SER A 566 -14.13 30.68 -24.36
C SER A 566 -13.81 29.92 -23.08
N SER A 567 -12.63 29.32 -22.97
CA SER A 567 -12.12 28.77 -21.71
C SER A 567 -11.75 29.93 -20.79
N ALA A 568 -12.73 30.51 -20.09
CA ALA A 568 -12.43 31.25 -18.87
C ALA A 568 -11.57 30.30 -18.00
N PRO A 569 -10.39 30.73 -17.52
CA PRO A 569 -9.54 29.86 -16.71
C PRO A 569 -10.40 29.34 -15.58
N GLU A 570 -10.62 28.01 -15.53
CA GLU A 570 -11.36 27.36 -14.46
C GLU A 570 -10.79 27.91 -13.16
N ARG A 571 -11.56 28.77 -12.49
CA ARG A 571 -11.08 29.37 -11.24
C ARG A 571 -10.95 28.20 -10.28
N PRO A 572 -9.73 27.86 -9.82
CA PRO A 572 -9.60 26.79 -8.86
C PRO A 572 -10.49 27.11 -7.66
N ALA A 573 -11.06 26.06 -7.06
CA ALA A 573 -11.83 26.19 -5.83
C ALA A 573 -11.05 27.10 -4.85
N PRO A 574 -11.72 27.87 -3.98
CA PRO A 574 -11.06 28.86 -3.13
C PRO A 574 -9.79 28.36 -2.41
N GLY A 575 -9.80 27.11 -1.93
CA GLY A 575 -8.65 26.47 -1.26
C GLY A 575 -7.54 25.89 -2.16
N ASP A 576 -7.73 25.89 -3.48
CA ASP A 576 -6.75 25.47 -4.48
C ASP A 576 -6.10 26.67 -5.19
N ARG A 577 -6.41 27.91 -4.80
CA ARG A 577 -5.82 29.13 -5.41
C ARG A 577 -4.36 29.35 -5.05
N ALA A 578 -3.94 28.86 -3.90
CA ALA A 578 -2.56 28.94 -3.43
C ALA A 578 -1.99 27.55 -3.18
N VAL A 579 -0.72 27.38 -3.55
CA VAL A 579 0.08 26.20 -3.26
C VAL A 579 1.29 26.63 -2.45
N VAL A 580 1.53 25.94 -1.35
CA VAL A 580 2.74 26.09 -0.55
C VAL A 580 3.70 24.98 -0.91
N GLY A 581 4.92 25.36 -1.31
CA GLY A 581 5.95 24.40 -1.70
C GLY A 581 7.35 24.93 -1.41
N ARG A 582 8.35 24.29 -2.03
CA ARG A 582 9.75 24.62 -1.80
C ARG A 582 10.08 26.11 -2.11
N PRO A 583 10.76 26.82 -1.18
CA PRO A 583 11.26 28.17 -1.42
C PRO A 583 12.18 28.28 -2.65
N ARG A 584 12.05 29.36 -3.41
CA ARG A 584 12.87 29.66 -4.61
C ARG A 584 14.31 30.04 -4.24
N LYS A 585 14.49 30.74 -3.12
CA LYS A 585 15.81 31.11 -2.60
C LYS A 585 16.50 29.87 -2.02
N ARG A 586 17.73 29.60 -2.48
CA ARG A 586 18.58 28.54 -1.90
C ARG A 586 18.96 28.93 -0.47
N GLY A 587 18.91 27.97 0.46
CA GLY A 587 19.29 28.17 1.87
C GLY A 587 18.12 28.18 2.85
N ILE A 588 16.89 28.51 2.40
CA ILE A 588 15.71 28.47 3.26
C ILE A 588 15.20 27.02 3.35
N PRO A 589 15.04 26.45 4.56
CA PRO A 589 14.51 25.11 4.73
C PRO A 589 13.01 25.07 4.39
N PHE A 590 12.58 24.01 3.71
CA PHE A 590 11.16 23.67 3.56
C PHE A 590 10.87 22.54 4.52
N VAL A 591 10.03 22.78 5.53
CA VAL A 591 9.81 21.80 6.61
C VAL A 591 8.32 21.57 6.81
N ILE A 592 7.96 20.30 6.97
CA ILE A 592 6.62 19.84 7.36
C ILE A 592 6.82 18.98 8.60
N THR A 593 6.27 19.38 9.74
CA THR A 593 6.43 18.65 10.99
C THR A 593 5.09 18.46 11.71
N GLU A 594 4.95 17.32 12.38
CA GLU A 594 3.81 17.04 13.27
C GLU A 594 4.08 17.55 14.70
N THR A 595 4.68 18.74 14.83
CA THR A 595 4.93 19.37 16.13
C THR A 595 4.27 20.73 16.17
N THR A 596 3.89 21.17 17.36
CA THR A 596 3.25 22.46 17.61
C THR A 596 4.22 23.65 17.56
N SER A 597 5.54 23.45 17.41
CA SER A 597 6.49 24.55 17.56
C SER A 597 7.75 24.48 16.69
N GLU A 598 8.15 25.65 16.19
CA GLU A 598 9.41 25.96 15.49
C GLU A 598 10.67 25.66 16.34
N LYS A 599 10.53 25.55 17.67
CA LYS A 599 11.64 25.46 18.65
C LYS A 599 12.67 24.39 18.33
N HIS A 600 12.26 23.24 17.79
CA HIS A 600 13.19 22.16 17.48
C HIS A 600 14.10 22.47 16.27
N LEU A 601 13.61 23.26 15.30
CA LEU A 601 14.40 23.71 14.16
C LEU A 601 15.40 24.80 14.59
N LEU A 602 14.96 25.77 15.39
CA LEU A 602 15.78 26.88 15.86
C LEU A 602 16.92 26.43 16.79
N ARG A 603 16.69 25.40 17.62
CA ARG A 603 17.71 24.88 18.55
C ARG A 603 18.96 24.40 17.83
N ASN A 604 18.81 23.70 16.71
CA ASN A 604 19.96 23.18 15.95
C ASN A 604 20.77 24.32 15.32
N TYR A 605 20.12 25.37 14.81
CA TYR A 605 20.83 26.54 14.28
C TYR A 605 21.54 27.34 15.39
N ALA A 606 20.93 27.45 16.57
CA ALA A 606 21.59 28.05 17.73
C ALA A 606 22.85 27.27 18.14
N LEU A 607 22.75 25.95 18.22
CA LEU A 607 23.87 25.03 18.51
C LEU A 607 24.98 25.08 17.47
N LEU A 608 24.67 25.39 16.21
CA LEU A 608 25.67 25.61 15.15
C LEU A 608 26.33 26.98 15.22
N THR A 609 25.59 28.03 15.60
CA THR A 609 26.12 29.41 15.67
C THR A 609 27.08 29.62 16.83
N MET A 610 26.81 29.06 18.01
CA MET A 610 27.65 29.23 19.21
C MET A 610 29.11 28.78 19.02
N PRO A 611 29.42 27.56 18.50
CA PRO A 611 30.79 27.14 18.28
C PRO A 611 31.47 27.92 17.15
N LEU A 612 30.73 28.40 16.14
CA LEU A 612 31.30 29.25 15.09
C LEU A 612 31.75 30.61 15.66
N PHE A 613 30.95 31.23 16.52
CA PHE A 613 31.35 32.46 17.21
C PHE A 613 32.46 32.23 18.24
N ALA A 614 32.43 31.11 18.98
CA ALA A 614 33.51 30.74 19.89
C ALA A 614 34.82 30.46 19.14
N GLY A 615 34.76 29.79 17.99
CA GLY A 615 35.91 29.57 17.11
C GLY A 615 36.45 30.86 16.51
N ALA A 616 35.58 31.80 16.13
CA ALA A 616 35.99 33.14 15.71
C ALA A 616 36.66 33.92 16.85
N LEU A 617 36.14 33.85 18.08
CA LEU A 617 36.75 34.48 19.24
C LEU A 617 38.14 33.89 19.55
N ALA A 618 38.26 32.56 19.54
CA ALA A 618 39.53 31.86 19.74
C ALA A 618 40.54 32.21 18.63
N GLY A 619 40.09 32.26 17.36
CA GLY A 619 40.90 32.69 16.23
C GLY A 619 41.39 34.13 16.37
N LEU A 620 40.53 35.05 16.83
CA LEU A 620 40.88 36.46 17.06
C LEU A 620 41.92 36.59 18.19
N ILE A 621 41.75 35.86 19.30
CA ILE A 621 42.72 35.80 20.40
C ILE A 621 44.05 35.25 19.89
N TRP A 622 44.04 34.18 19.09
CA TRP A 622 45.23 33.59 18.50
C TRP A 622 45.95 34.58 17.58
N THR A 623 45.23 35.23 16.65
CA THR A 623 45.78 36.27 15.77
C THR A 623 46.41 37.40 16.60
N GLY A 624 45.75 37.85 17.67
CA GLY A 624 46.26 38.91 18.55
C GLY A 624 47.53 38.51 19.31
N LEU A 625 47.62 37.25 19.77
CA LEU A 625 48.82 36.72 20.44
C LEU A 625 50.01 36.64 19.49
N ILE A 626 49.81 36.18 18.25
CA ILE A 626 50.88 36.19 17.24
C ILE A 626 51.32 37.62 16.94
N LEU A 627 50.38 38.53 16.70
CA LEU A 627 50.70 39.91 16.35
C LEU A 627 51.44 40.62 17.50
N ARG A 628 51.07 40.34 18.75
CA ARG A 628 51.77 40.84 19.94
C ARG A 628 53.19 40.29 20.04
N ASN A 629 53.37 38.99 19.84
CA ASN A 629 54.70 38.35 19.86
C ASN A 629 55.57 38.82 18.68
N PHE A 630 54.98 39.22 17.56
CA PHE A 630 55.69 39.79 16.42
C PHE A 630 56.11 41.25 16.63
N MET A 631 55.35 42.01 17.44
CA MET A 631 55.61 43.42 17.76
C MET A 631 56.50 43.62 19.00
N GLN A 632 56.78 42.57 19.77
CA GLN A 632 57.77 42.59 20.85
C GLN A 632 59.14 42.20 20.24
N PRO A 633 60.10 43.12 20.19
CA PRO A 633 61.41 42.90 19.55
C PRO A 633 62.29 41.87 20.28
#